data_AF-A0A438F263-F1
#
_entry.id   AF-A0A438F263-F1
#
_cell.length_a   1.000
_cell.length_b   1.000
_cell.length_c   1.000
_cell.angle_alpha   90.00
_cell.angle_beta   90.00
_cell.angle_gamma   90.00
#
_symmetry.space_group_name_H-M   'P 1'
#
loop_
_entity.id
_entity.type
_entity.pdbx_description
1 polymer ?
#
loop_
_entity_poly.entity_id
_entity_poly.type
_entity_poly.pdbx_seq_one_letter_code
_entity_poly.pdbx_strand_id
1 'polypeptide(L)'
;MNKFLSDHTILEICSWTRFQPGFLNRQIVTLLSALNVPDKIFWKMQESMISKLNQMLTDTDVAFDVLIASCAEQGNTAAIMLSAGFKPQTEPHLQGMLTCIRAAQFWGLREKARIFVPSGRWLMGCLDELGVLEQGPVLYPAKNPCLHPGDVRILEAVDAPGLEHLVDCLVFPQKGDRPHSNEASGSDLDGDLYFVTWEETLIPPSKQSWPPMQYDSAEAKALAREVTSLVIIYTVQMLFSNEFSFYNIIKLALEAGLKCFKLAMEENHATVIFVFILQDIIDFFTKNMVNENLGAICNAHVVHADRSEYGALDEACLDLAERAATAVDFLKLASL
;
A
#
# COMPACT_ATOMS: atom_id res chain seq x y z
N MET A 1 18.02 -8.26 1.61
CA MET A 1 17.88 -6.92 2.22
C MET A 1 18.01 -7.09 3.72
N ASN A 2 18.92 -6.38 4.38
CA ASN A 2 19.22 -6.61 5.80
C ASN A 2 18.86 -5.35 6.59
N LYS A 3 17.74 -5.36 7.33
CA LYS A 3 17.33 -4.22 8.16
C LYS A 3 18.08 -4.19 9.52
N PHE A 4 18.57 -5.34 9.99
CA PHE A 4 19.42 -5.51 11.19
C PHE A 4 20.30 -6.78 11.07
N LEU A 5 21.24 -6.99 11.99
CA LEU A 5 22.10 -8.19 12.03
C LEU A 5 21.35 -9.37 12.66
N SER A 6 21.35 -10.53 12.00
CA SER A 6 20.68 -11.75 12.45
C SER A 6 21.40 -13.00 11.92
N ASP A 7 21.31 -14.10 12.66
CA ASP A 7 21.75 -15.45 12.30
C ASP A 7 20.59 -16.34 11.78
N HIS A 8 19.38 -15.79 11.71
CA HIS A 8 18.19 -16.49 11.23
C HIS A 8 18.28 -16.80 9.72
N THR A 9 18.17 -18.09 9.37
CA THR A 9 18.34 -18.61 8.00
C THR A 9 17.07 -19.20 7.38
N ILE A 10 15.93 -19.19 8.09
CA ILE A 10 14.65 -19.67 7.57
C ILE A 10 14.02 -18.60 6.67
N LEU A 11 13.60 -19.00 5.47
CA LEU A 11 12.83 -18.16 4.55
C LEU A 11 11.34 -18.19 4.96
N GLU A 12 10.79 -17.01 5.24
CA GLU A 12 9.37 -16.83 5.57
C GLU A 12 8.68 -16.03 4.44
N ILE A 13 7.57 -16.55 3.91
CA ILE A 13 6.88 -15.96 2.74
C ILE A 13 5.63 -15.22 3.22
N CYS A 14 5.69 -13.89 3.24
CA CYS A 14 4.57 -13.04 3.66
C CYS A 14 3.48 -12.90 2.58
N SER A 15 3.85 -12.96 1.29
CA SER A 15 2.96 -12.78 0.13
C SER A 15 3.62 -13.32 -1.14
N TRP A 16 2.88 -13.41 -2.24
CA TRP A 16 3.38 -13.81 -3.56
C TRP A 16 2.59 -13.12 -4.69
N THR A 17 3.13 -13.14 -5.91
CA THR A 17 2.48 -12.58 -7.10
C THR A 17 1.24 -13.39 -7.49
N ARG A 18 0.18 -12.69 -7.89
CA ARG A 18 -1.08 -13.27 -8.38
C ARG A 18 -1.90 -12.18 -9.07
N PHE A 19 -2.78 -12.58 -9.97
CA PHE A 19 -3.81 -11.73 -10.55
C PHE A 19 -4.56 -10.93 -9.49
N GLN A 20 -4.45 -9.60 -9.54
CA GLN A 20 -5.30 -8.68 -8.78
C GLN A 20 -5.99 -7.73 -9.77
N PRO A 21 -7.34 -7.67 -9.80
CA PRO A 21 -8.08 -6.78 -10.68
C PRO A 21 -7.77 -5.31 -10.42
N GLY A 22 -7.59 -4.52 -11.48
CA GLY A 22 -7.36 -3.09 -11.38
C GLY A 22 -8.61 -2.36 -10.91
N PHE A 23 -8.44 -1.50 -9.92
CA PHE A 23 -9.47 -0.57 -9.47
C PHE A 23 -8.83 0.80 -9.21
N LEU A 24 -9.45 1.84 -9.73
CA LEU A 24 -9.18 3.21 -9.29
C LEU A 24 -9.66 3.37 -7.83
N ASN A 25 -9.18 4.43 -7.19
CA ASN A 25 -9.72 4.96 -5.95
C ASN A 25 -9.83 6.49 -6.06
N ARG A 26 -10.33 7.16 -5.01
CA ARG A 26 -10.50 8.61 -5.02
C ARG A 26 -9.18 9.38 -5.27
N GLN A 27 -8.06 8.95 -4.69
CA GLN A 27 -6.74 9.60 -4.88
C GLN A 27 -6.30 9.55 -6.34
N ILE A 28 -6.35 8.37 -6.97
CA ILE A 28 -5.99 8.18 -8.38
C ILE A 28 -6.93 8.98 -9.30
N VAL A 29 -8.24 9.01 -9.02
CA VAL A 29 -9.20 9.81 -9.79
C VAL A 29 -8.92 11.32 -9.68
N THR A 30 -8.67 11.83 -8.47
CA THR A 30 -8.32 13.23 -8.23
C THR A 30 -7.04 13.64 -8.97
N LEU A 31 -6.01 12.78 -8.98
CA LEU A 31 -4.77 13.02 -9.73
C LEU A 31 -4.97 12.99 -11.24
N LEU A 32 -5.71 11.99 -11.76
CA LEU A 32 -6.00 11.89 -13.19
C LEU A 32 -6.80 13.09 -13.72
N SER A 33 -7.78 13.57 -12.95
CA SER A 33 -8.56 14.76 -13.29
C SER A 33 -7.67 16.02 -13.35
N ALA A 34 -6.79 16.23 -12.36
CA ALA A 34 -5.80 17.31 -12.38
C ALA A 34 -4.79 17.19 -13.55
N LEU A 35 -4.44 15.96 -13.94
CA LEU A 35 -3.65 15.65 -15.14
C LEU A 35 -4.47 15.68 -16.45
N ASN A 36 -5.65 16.31 -16.43
CA ASN A 36 -6.54 16.59 -17.57
C ASN A 36 -7.18 15.34 -18.21
N VAL A 37 -7.29 14.20 -17.51
CA VAL A 37 -8.15 13.09 -17.95
C VAL A 37 -9.62 13.47 -17.74
N PRO A 38 -10.46 13.56 -18.79
CA PRO A 38 -11.81 14.10 -18.66
C PRO A 38 -12.76 13.25 -17.78
N ASP A 39 -13.33 13.84 -16.73
CA ASP A 39 -14.17 13.16 -15.72
C ASP A 39 -15.31 12.30 -16.26
N LYS A 40 -15.85 12.65 -17.44
CA LYS A 40 -16.84 11.87 -18.21
C LYS A 40 -16.39 10.42 -18.46
N ILE A 41 -15.10 10.12 -18.37
CA ILE A 41 -14.52 8.79 -18.52
C ILE A 41 -14.75 7.99 -17.23
N PHE A 42 -14.39 8.53 -16.06
CA PHE A 42 -14.72 7.91 -14.77
C PHE A 42 -16.23 7.71 -14.60
N TRP A 43 -17.04 8.67 -15.08
CA TRP A 43 -18.50 8.55 -15.06
C TRP A 43 -18.99 7.36 -15.90
N LYS A 44 -18.54 7.22 -17.16
CA LYS A 44 -18.86 6.06 -18.00
C LYS A 44 -18.41 4.72 -17.40
N MET A 45 -17.26 4.70 -16.73
CA MET A 45 -16.77 3.49 -16.05
C MET A 45 -17.65 3.12 -14.86
N GLN A 46 -18.11 4.11 -14.07
CA GLN A 46 -19.10 3.91 -13.02
C GLN A 46 -20.44 3.41 -13.58
N GLU A 47 -20.97 4.03 -14.64
CA GLU A 47 -22.21 3.59 -15.31
C GLU A 47 -22.11 2.15 -15.83
N SER A 48 -20.99 1.79 -16.47
CA SER A 48 -20.73 0.44 -16.97
C SER A 48 -20.65 -0.58 -15.83
N MET A 49 -19.93 -0.26 -14.75
CA MET A 49 -19.84 -1.11 -13.55
C MET A 49 -21.21 -1.29 -12.89
N ILE A 50 -21.98 -0.22 -12.70
CA ILE A 50 -23.34 -0.26 -12.13
C ILE A 50 -24.27 -1.10 -13.03
N SER A 51 -24.17 -0.95 -14.35
CA SER A 51 -24.97 -1.72 -15.32
C SER A 51 -24.69 -3.22 -15.23
N LYS A 52 -23.41 -3.64 -15.21
CA LYS A 52 -23.02 -5.05 -15.03
C LYS A 52 -23.46 -5.60 -13.66
N LEU A 53 -23.24 -4.84 -12.58
CA LEU A 53 -23.66 -5.21 -11.23
C LEU A 53 -25.18 -5.37 -11.10
N ASN A 54 -25.99 -4.56 -11.79
CA ASN A 54 -27.43 -4.75 -11.80
C ASN A 54 -27.85 -6.04 -12.54
N GLN A 55 -27.18 -6.37 -13.64
CA GLN A 55 -27.48 -7.53 -14.49
C GLN A 55 -27.04 -8.87 -13.89
N MET A 56 -26.07 -8.92 -12.97
CA MET A 56 -25.49 -10.18 -12.44
C MET A 56 -26.47 -11.08 -11.64
N LEU A 57 -27.71 -10.66 -11.38
CA LEU A 57 -28.75 -11.53 -10.81
C LEU A 57 -29.75 -12.07 -11.85
N THR A 58 -29.69 -11.55 -13.08
CA THR A 58 -30.62 -11.84 -14.18
C THR A 58 -29.94 -12.42 -15.42
N ASP A 59 -28.63 -12.24 -15.54
CA ASP A 59 -27.79 -12.74 -16.64
C ASP A 59 -26.65 -13.60 -16.05
N THR A 60 -26.43 -14.78 -16.64
CA THR A 60 -25.48 -15.79 -16.14
C THR A 60 -24.06 -15.47 -16.60
N ASP A 61 -23.92 -14.94 -17.81
CA ASP A 61 -22.63 -14.69 -18.45
C ASP A 61 -22.05 -13.37 -17.92
N VAL A 62 -22.88 -12.33 -17.77
CA VAL A 62 -22.49 -11.08 -17.09
C VAL A 62 -22.13 -11.33 -15.62
N ALA A 63 -22.81 -12.26 -14.94
CA ALA A 63 -22.42 -12.65 -13.59
C ALA A 63 -21.02 -13.30 -13.57
N PHE A 64 -20.76 -14.24 -14.48
CA PHE A 64 -19.46 -14.91 -14.58
C PHE A 64 -18.33 -13.93 -14.90
N ASP A 65 -18.53 -13.05 -15.89
CA ASP A 65 -17.65 -11.94 -16.26
C ASP A 65 -17.28 -11.08 -15.04
N VAL A 66 -18.27 -10.64 -14.25
CA VAL A 66 -18.05 -9.79 -13.08
C VAL A 66 -17.21 -10.51 -12.03
N LEU A 67 -17.47 -11.80 -11.77
CA LEU A 67 -16.73 -12.57 -10.80
C LEU A 67 -15.28 -12.80 -11.24
N ILE A 68 -15.05 -13.30 -12.46
CA ILE A 68 -13.70 -13.61 -12.95
C ILE A 68 -12.86 -12.34 -13.16
N ALA A 69 -13.45 -11.27 -13.69
CA ALA A 69 -12.69 -10.07 -14.01
C ALA A 69 -12.42 -9.16 -12.79
N SER A 70 -13.30 -9.14 -11.78
CA SER A 70 -13.27 -8.13 -10.70
C SER A 70 -13.21 -8.66 -9.25
N CYS A 71 -13.35 -9.98 -9.02
CA CYS A 71 -13.21 -10.58 -7.69
C CYS A 71 -11.93 -11.44 -7.63
N ALA A 72 -10.91 -10.95 -6.92
CA ALA A 72 -9.55 -11.50 -6.91
C ALA A 72 -9.38 -12.87 -6.22
N GLU A 73 -10.41 -13.39 -5.54
CA GLU A 73 -10.27 -14.55 -4.66
C GLU A 73 -10.41 -15.87 -5.43
N GLN A 74 -9.35 -16.67 -5.33
CA GLN A 74 -9.24 -18.00 -5.93
C GLN A 74 -10.28 -18.95 -5.31
N GLY A 75 -10.97 -19.74 -6.14
CA GLY A 75 -11.98 -20.69 -5.67
C GLY A 75 -13.38 -20.09 -5.43
N ASN A 76 -13.72 -18.97 -6.07
CA ASN A 76 -15.04 -18.35 -5.99
C ASN A 76 -16.18 -19.34 -6.35
N THR A 77 -16.89 -19.83 -5.33
CA THR A 77 -17.95 -20.84 -5.46
C THR A 77 -19.05 -20.41 -6.42
N ALA A 78 -19.42 -19.13 -6.45
CA ALA A 78 -20.44 -18.64 -7.37
C ALA A 78 -20.00 -18.75 -8.84
N ALA A 79 -18.71 -18.49 -9.15
CA ALA A 79 -18.18 -18.68 -10.49
C ALA A 79 -18.17 -20.17 -10.89
N ILE A 80 -17.79 -21.07 -9.97
CA ILE A 80 -17.82 -22.52 -10.20
C ILE A 80 -19.25 -23.01 -10.47
N MET A 81 -20.25 -22.50 -9.72
CA MET A 81 -21.66 -22.82 -9.93
C MET A 81 -22.18 -22.32 -11.28
N LEU A 82 -21.82 -21.11 -11.70
CA LEU A 82 -22.17 -20.58 -13.03
C LEU A 82 -21.56 -21.46 -14.15
N SER A 83 -20.27 -21.83 -14.05
CA SER A 83 -19.63 -22.77 -14.99
C SER A 83 -20.27 -24.16 -15.01
N ALA A 84 -20.84 -24.61 -13.89
CA ALA A 84 -21.60 -25.86 -13.79
C ALA A 84 -23.07 -25.72 -14.27
N GLY A 85 -23.48 -24.57 -14.78
CA GLY A 85 -24.80 -24.33 -15.36
C GLY A 85 -25.91 -23.96 -14.36
N PHE A 86 -25.58 -23.72 -13.09
CA PHE A 86 -26.53 -23.15 -12.12
C PHE A 86 -26.84 -21.70 -12.48
N LYS A 87 -28.08 -21.26 -12.25
CA LYS A 87 -28.56 -19.94 -12.66
C LYS A 87 -29.08 -19.11 -11.48
N PRO A 88 -28.80 -17.79 -11.42
CA PRO A 88 -29.14 -16.94 -10.28
C PRO A 88 -30.64 -16.71 -10.06
N GLN A 89 -31.50 -17.10 -10.99
CA GLN A 89 -32.96 -17.02 -10.88
C GLN A 89 -33.58 -18.33 -10.35
N THR A 90 -32.84 -19.45 -10.37
CA THR A 90 -33.34 -20.78 -10.00
C THR A 90 -32.62 -21.41 -8.81
N GLU A 91 -31.38 -21.00 -8.53
CA GLU A 91 -30.57 -21.53 -7.43
C GLU A 91 -30.42 -20.48 -6.31
N PRO A 92 -31.14 -20.60 -5.16
CA PRO A 92 -31.14 -19.60 -4.10
C PRO A 92 -29.78 -19.35 -3.45
N HIS A 93 -28.91 -20.37 -3.34
CA HIS A 93 -27.58 -20.19 -2.76
C HIS A 93 -26.69 -19.31 -3.64
N LEU A 94 -26.71 -19.56 -4.95
CA LEU A 94 -26.03 -18.74 -5.95
C LEU A 94 -26.57 -17.30 -5.98
N GLN A 95 -27.90 -17.14 -5.93
CA GLN A 95 -28.56 -15.84 -5.85
C GLN A 95 -28.13 -15.05 -4.60
N GLY A 96 -28.03 -15.72 -3.45
CA GLY A 96 -27.56 -15.13 -2.19
C GLY A 96 -26.11 -14.65 -2.29
N MET A 97 -25.19 -15.51 -2.76
CA MET A 97 -23.77 -15.14 -2.94
C MET A 97 -23.60 -13.95 -3.87
N LEU A 98 -24.23 -13.98 -5.05
CA LEU A 98 -24.17 -12.88 -6.02
C LEU A 98 -24.79 -11.59 -5.48
N THR A 99 -25.84 -11.67 -4.66
CA THR A 99 -26.44 -10.50 -4.00
C THR A 99 -25.48 -9.86 -3.00
N CYS A 100 -24.76 -10.66 -2.21
CA CYS A 100 -23.73 -10.17 -1.29
C CYS A 100 -22.55 -9.53 -2.03
N ILE A 101 -22.03 -10.18 -3.09
CA ILE A 101 -20.94 -9.66 -3.90
C ILE A 101 -21.35 -8.34 -4.57
N ARG A 102 -22.58 -8.27 -5.12
CA ARG A 102 -23.15 -7.05 -5.70
C ARG A 102 -23.20 -5.91 -4.69
N ALA A 103 -23.68 -6.19 -3.47
CA ALA A 103 -23.75 -5.20 -2.40
C ALA A 103 -22.35 -4.70 -1.98
N ALA A 104 -21.37 -5.60 -1.87
CA ALA A 104 -19.99 -5.24 -1.54
C ALA A 104 -19.33 -4.36 -2.62
N GLN A 105 -19.53 -4.68 -3.91
CA GLN A 105 -19.02 -3.87 -5.02
C GLN A 105 -19.69 -2.49 -5.09
N PHE A 106 -21.02 -2.40 -4.91
CA PHE A 106 -21.72 -1.11 -4.82
C PHE A 106 -21.25 -0.27 -3.61
N TRP A 107 -21.01 -0.90 -2.45
CA TRP A 107 -20.48 -0.22 -1.27
C TRP A 107 -19.06 0.31 -1.52
N GLY A 108 -18.18 -0.51 -2.12
CA GLY A 108 -16.83 -0.08 -2.50
C GLY A 108 -16.84 1.08 -3.51
N LEU A 109 -17.74 1.05 -4.48
CA LEU A 109 -17.93 2.13 -5.44
C LEU A 109 -18.37 3.43 -4.75
N ARG A 110 -19.39 3.36 -3.88
CA ARG A 110 -19.98 4.52 -3.20
C ARG A 110 -19.07 5.16 -2.14
N GLU A 111 -18.45 4.36 -1.28
CA GLU A 111 -17.68 4.86 -0.13
C GLU A 111 -16.22 5.17 -0.46
N LYS A 112 -15.64 4.49 -1.47
CA LYS A 112 -14.19 4.54 -1.75
C LYS A 112 -13.83 4.95 -3.18
N ALA A 113 -14.83 5.29 -4.01
CA ALA A 113 -14.67 5.49 -5.45
C ALA A 113 -13.93 4.31 -6.12
N ARG A 114 -14.24 3.07 -5.70
CA ARG A 114 -13.58 1.85 -6.18
C ARG A 114 -14.06 1.45 -7.58
N ILE A 115 -13.69 2.23 -8.59
CA ILE A 115 -14.12 2.04 -9.99
C ILE A 115 -13.28 0.92 -10.62
N PHE A 116 -13.92 -0.12 -11.15
CA PHE A 116 -13.24 -1.24 -11.81
C PHE A 116 -12.64 -0.84 -13.17
N VAL A 117 -11.41 -1.30 -13.46
CA VAL A 117 -10.68 -1.04 -14.70
C VAL A 117 -10.39 -2.38 -15.41
N PRO A 118 -11.14 -2.76 -16.46
CA PRO A 118 -10.90 -4.02 -17.18
C PRO A 118 -9.49 -4.14 -17.75
N SER A 119 -8.96 -3.03 -18.29
CA SER A 119 -7.63 -2.86 -18.87
C SER A 119 -6.56 -2.47 -17.83
N GLY A 120 -6.74 -2.86 -16.56
CA GLY A 120 -5.79 -2.55 -15.49
C GLY A 120 -5.72 -3.61 -14.39
N ARG A 121 -4.63 -3.62 -13.63
CA ARG A 121 -4.29 -4.61 -12.58
C ARG A 121 -3.66 -3.91 -11.38
N TRP A 122 -3.62 -4.58 -10.23
CA TRP A 122 -2.64 -4.28 -9.19
C TRP A 122 -1.52 -5.33 -9.29
N LEU A 123 -0.28 -4.89 -9.48
CA LEU A 123 0.88 -5.76 -9.71
C LEU A 123 1.96 -5.49 -8.67
N MET A 124 2.65 -6.54 -8.21
CA MET A 124 3.82 -6.38 -7.33
C MET A 124 5.02 -5.93 -8.16
N GLY A 125 5.75 -4.92 -7.69
CA GLY A 125 6.97 -4.47 -8.34
C GLY A 125 8.15 -5.42 -8.10
N CYS A 126 8.93 -5.69 -9.14
CA CYS A 126 10.22 -6.37 -9.07
C CYS A 126 11.26 -5.69 -9.98
N LEU A 127 12.52 -6.08 -9.87
CA LEU A 127 13.62 -5.53 -10.65
C LEU A 127 14.00 -6.46 -11.81
N ASP A 128 14.36 -5.89 -12.96
CA ASP A 128 15.06 -6.59 -14.03
C ASP A 128 16.52 -6.88 -13.61
N GLU A 129 16.72 -8.00 -12.93
CA GLU A 129 18.04 -8.51 -12.53
C GLU A 129 18.94 -8.88 -13.73
N LEU A 130 18.37 -9.08 -14.92
CA LEU A 130 19.11 -9.45 -16.14
C LEU A 130 19.64 -8.23 -16.91
N GLY A 131 19.01 -7.06 -16.74
CA GLY A 131 19.38 -5.81 -17.41
C GLY A 131 19.01 -5.78 -18.89
N VAL A 132 18.01 -6.57 -19.30
CA VAL A 132 17.54 -6.63 -20.69
C VAL A 132 16.60 -5.47 -21.05
N LEU A 133 15.95 -4.85 -20.06
CA LEU A 133 15.08 -3.70 -20.30
C LEU A 133 15.90 -2.47 -20.70
N GLU A 134 15.45 -1.80 -21.75
CA GLU A 134 15.89 -0.47 -22.18
C GLU A 134 14.65 0.45 -22.13
N GLN A 135 14.80 1.76 -21.89
CA GLN A 135 13.66 2.66 -21.62
C GLN A 135 12.83 2.99 -22.89
N GLY A 136 11.51 3.22 -22.75
CA GLY A 136 10.67 3.79 -23.83
C GLY A 136 9.13 3.87 -23.61
N PRO A 137 8.37 2.93 -24.19
CA PRO A 137 6.37 2.83 -24.57
C PRO A 137 5.16 2.96 -23.58
N VAL A 138 4.80 4.11 -23.00
CA VAL A 138 3.55 4.39 -22.20
C VAL A 138 2.92 3.21 -21.39
N LEU A 139 3.28 3.06 -20.11
CA LEU A 139 2.52 2.34 -19.06
C LEU A 139 2.20 3.27 -17.88
N TYR A 140 1.04 3.11 -17.25
CA TYR A 140 0.62 3.90 -16.09
C TYR A 140 0.81 3.12 -14.78
N PRO A 141 1.89 3.29 -13.99
CA PRO A 141 1.93 2.84 -12.60
C PRO A 141 1.59 3.98 -11.62
N ALA A 142 0.80 3.67 -10.59
CA ALA A 142 0.59 4.52 -9.41
C ALA A 142 0.55 3.68 -8.13
N LYS A 143 1.20 4.13 -7.06
CA LYS A 143 1.18 3.50 -5.72
C LYS A 143 0.15 4.18 -4.81
N ASN A 144 -0.34 3.49 -3.79
CA ASN A 144 -1.14 4.10 -2.71
C ASN A 144 -0.29 4.30 -1.44
N PRO A 145 -0.36 5.47 -0.77
CA PRO A 145 -1.02 6.69 -1.23
C PRO A 145 -0.26 7.32 -2.41
N CYS A 146 -1.02 7.89 -3.35
CA CYS A 146 -0.53 8.88 -4.31
C CYS A 146 -1.25 10.20 -4.04
N LEU A 147 -0.51 11.30 -4.09
CA LEU A 147 -0.95 12.65 -3.73
C LEU A 147 -0.28 13.70 -4.62
N HIS A 148 1.01 13.54 -4.97
CA HIS A 148 1.69 14.50 -5.83
C HIS A 148 1.48 14.12 -7.31
N PRO A 149 1.26 15.08 -8.24
CA PRO A 149 1.04 14.79 -9.67
C PRO A 149 2.16 13.99 -10.35
N GLY A 150 3.38 14.03 -9.80
CA GLY A 150 4.52 13.23 -10.24
C GLY A 150 4.48 11.74 -9.84
N ASP A 151 3.65 11.35 -8.88
CA ASP A 151 3.47 9.95 -8.44
C ASP A 151 2.90 9.07 -9.56
N VAL A 152 2.15 9.72 -10.44
CA VAL A 152 1.62 9.17 -11.69
C VAL A 152 2.75 9.16 -12.72
N ARG A 153 3.28 7.97 -13.01
CA ARG A 153 4.28 7.79 -14.06
C ARG A 153 3.65 7.37 -15.37
N ILE A 154 4.37 7.63 -16.46
CA ILE A 154 4.11 7.16 -17.81
C ILE A 154 5.42 6.50 -18.27
N LEU A 155 5.54 5.18 -18.04
CA LEU A 155 6.69 4.29 -18.32
C LEU A 155 6.46 3.49 -19.61
N GLU A 156 6.82 2.19 -19.75
CA GLU A 156 6.47 1.38 -20.95
C GLU A 156 6.33 -0.12 -20.74
N ALA A 157 5.41 -0.73 -21.49
CA ALA A 157 5.35 -2.16 -21.72
C ALA A 157 6.31 -2.56 -22.86
N VAL A 158 7.59 -2.78 -22.53
CA VAL A 158 8.52 -3.47 -23.42
C VAL A 158 8.24 -4.97 -23.36
N ASP A 159 7.99 -5.60 -24.51
CA ASP A 159 8.08 -7.06 -24.62
C ASP A 159 9.57 -7.45 -24.61
N ALA A 160 9.96 -8.25 -23.62
CA ALA A 160 11.36 -8.43 -23.22
C ALA A 160 11.72 -9.93 -23.18
N PRO A 161 12.21 -10.50 -24.29
CA PRO A 161 12.59 -11.91 -24.38
C PRO A 161 13.53 -12.32 -23.26
N GLY A 162 13.20 -13.41 -22.58
CA GLY A 162 13.89 -13.88 -21.36
C GLY A 162 13.24 -13.47 -20.04
N LEU A 163 12.45 -12.38 -19.98
CA LEU A 163 11.64 -12.03 -18.79
C LEU A 163 10.26 -12.71 -18.78
N GLU A 164 9.93 -13.49 -19.81
CA GLU A 164 8.68 -14.27 -19.97
C GLU A 164 8.30 -15.17 -18.77
N HIS A 165 9.27 -15.49 -17.90
CA HIS A 165 9.08 -16.28 -16.69
C HIS A 165 8.54 -15.47 -15.49
N LEU A 166 8.52 -14.13 -15.59
CA LEU A 166 8.01 -13.22 -14.57
C LEU A 166 6.53 -12.90 -14.88
N VAL A 167 5.62 -13.47 -14.08
CA VAL A 167 4.16 -13.41 -14.29
C VAL A 167 3.46 -12.79 -13.09
N ASP A 168 2.37 -12.05 -13.34
CA ASP A 168 1.57 -11.30 -12.35
C ASP A 168 2.37 -10.27 -11.51
N CYS A 169 3.41 -9.68 -12.12
CA CYS A 169 4.26 -8.63 -11.56
C CYS A 169 4.55 -7.51 -12.57
N LEU A 170 5.08 -6.38 -12.07
CA LEU A 170 5.58 -5.25 -12.85
C LEU A 170 7.11 -5.22 -12.73
N VAL A 171 7.82 -5.47 -13.83
CA VAL A 171 9.28 -5.46 -13.85
C VAL A 171 9.79 -4.05 -14.16
N PHE A 172 10.61 -3.50 -13.27
CA PHE A 172 11.28 -2.20 -13.47
C PHE A 172 12.70 -2.38 -14.02
N PRO A 173 13.18 -1.51 -14.94
CA PRO A 173 14.55 -1.55 -15.41
C PRO A 173 15.54 -1.17 -14.30
N GLN A 174 16.69 -1.86 -14.25
CA GLN A 174 17.82 -1.45 -13.40
C GLN A 174 18.64 -0.26 -13.97
N LYS A 175 18.28 0.23 -15.18
CA LYS A 175 18.97 1.32 -15.89
C LYS A 175 18.18 2.64 -15.80
N GLY A 176 18.85 3.70 -15.35
CA GLY A 176 18.32 5.08 -15.36
C GLY A 176 18.98 5.95 -14.27
N ASP A 177 18.76 7.26 -14.33
CA ASP A 177 19.30 8.21 -13.35
C ASP A 177 18.59 8.10 -11.97
N ARG A 178 17.34 7.62 -11.96
CA ARG A 178 16.52 7.40 -10.77
C ARG A 178 15.64 6.15 -10.95
N PRO A 179 15.50 5.27 -9.95
CA PRO A 179 14.61 4.11 -10.05
C PRO A 179 13.14 4.54 -10.17
N HIS A 180 12.42 4.04 -11.19
CA HIS A 180 11.02 4.39 -11.41
C HIS A 180 10.07 3.98 -10.27
N SER A 181 10.45 3.01 -9.42
CA SER A 181 9.74 2.71 -8.18
C SER A 181 9.78 3.91 -7.22
N ASN A 182 10.96 4.51 -7.01
CA ASN A 182 11.15 5.67 -6.15
C ASN A 182 10.54 6.95 -6.73
N GLU A 183 10.38 7.05 -8.05
CA GLU A 183 9.60 8.13 -8.67
C GLU A 183 8.10 8.06 -8.33
N ALA A 184 7.55 6.87 -8.04
CA ALA A 184 6.14 6.64 -7.75
C ALA A 184 5.91 6.51 -6.24
N SER A 185 5.57 7.62 -5.57
CA SER A 185 5.34 7.67 -4.11
C SER A 185 6.52 7.14 -3.27
N GLY A 186 7.76 7.33 -3.72
CA GLY A 186 8.97 6.96 -2.97
C GLY A 186 9.22 5.45 -2.84
N SER A 187 8.64 4.63 -3.71
CA SER A 187 8.51 3.19 -3.46
C SER A 187 9.81 2.38 -3.42
N ASP A 188 9.84 1.47 -2.44
CA ASP A 188 10.73 0.31 -2.36
C ASP A 188 10.31 -0.78 -3.39
N LEU A 189 11.04 -1.90 -3.37
CA LEU A 189 10.70 -3.16 -4.03
C LEU A 189 10.74 -4.33 -3.02
N ASP A 190 10.22 -4.15 -1.80
CA ASP A 190 10.13 -5.19 -0.75
C ASP A 190 8.72 -5.80 -0.57
N GLY A 191 7.82 -5.56 -1.52
CA GLY A 191 6.46 -6.12 -1.57
C GLY A 191 5.40 -5.18 -2.17
N ASP A 192 5.79 -3.96 -2.56
CA ASP A 192 4.90 -2.90 -3.00
C ASP A 192 4.03 -3.25 -4.22
N LEU A 193 2.78 -2.78 -4.17
CA LEU A 193 1.76 -2.97 -5.21
C LEU A 193 1.49 -1.66 -5.96
N TYR A 194 1.50 -1.74 -7.29
CA TYR A 194 1.28 -0.64 -8.23
C TYR A 194 0.00 -0.90 -9.01
N PHE A 195 -0.88 0.10 -9.12
CA PHE A 195 -1.97 0.07 -10.08
C PHE A 195 -1.37 0.31 -11.46
N VAL A 196 -1.49 -0.69 -12.33
CA VAL A 196 -1.00 -0.65 -13.71
C VAL A 196 -2.18 -0.64 -14.68
N THR A 197 -2.21 0.28 -15.64
CA THR A 197 -3.21 0.24 -16.73
C THR A 197 -2.64 0.64 -18.08
N TRP A 198 -3.23 0.06 -19.12
CA TRP A 198 -3.02 0.35 -20.55
C TRP A 198 -4.31 0.87 -21.21
N GLU A 199 -5.24 1.38 -20.40
CA GLU A 199 -6.47 2.01 -20.87
C GLU A 199 -6.18 3.38 -21.50
N GLU A 200 -6.27 3.49 -22.82
CA GLU A 200 -6.02 4.76 -23.55
C GLU A 200 -6.85 5.93 -23.01
N THR A 201 -8.07 5.66 -22.51
CA THR A 201 -8.95 6.68 -21.97
C THR A 201 -8.55 7.18 -20.58
N LEU A 202 -7.65 6.49 -19.86
CA LEU A 202 -7.11 6.90 -18.56
C LEU A 202 -5.70 7.51 -18.65
N ILE A 203 -5.05 7.49 -19.81
CA ILE A 203 -3.73 8.09 -19.99
C ILE A 203 -3.89 9.63 -20.12
N PRO A 204 -3.17 10.44 -19.31
CA PRO A 204 -3.17 11.90 -19.41
C PRO A 204 -2.91 12.40 -20.85
N PRO A 205 -3.66 13.41 -21.35
CA PRO A 205 -3.52 13.90 -22.73
C PRO A 205 -2.13 14.43 -23.10
N SER A 206 -1.30 14.78 -22.11
CA SER A 206 0.12 15.14 -22.30
C SER A 206 0.96 13.98 -22.84
N LYS A 207 0.59 12.73 -22.51
CA LYS A 207 1.41 11.51 -22.65
C LYS A 207 2.82 11.65 -22.06
N GLN A 208 2.98 12.51 -21.06
CA GLN A 208 4.24 12.81 -20.38
C GLN A 208 4.03 12.80 -18.86
N SER A 209 4.92 12.09 -18.14
CA SER A 209 4.99 12.10 -16.69
C SER A 209 5.25 13.52 -16.18
N TRP A 210 4.59 13.91 -15.07
CA TRP A 210 4.99 15.11 -14.33
C TRP A 210 6.36 14.87 -13.65
N PRO A 211 7.16 15.91 -13.32
CA PRO A 211 8.36 15.74 -12.53
C PRO A 211 8.05 14.99 -11.21
N PRO A 212 8.77 13.92 -10.86
CA PRO A 212 8.55 13.19 -9.61
C PRO A 212 9.01 14.03 -8.41
N MET A 213 8.30 13.92 -7.29
CA MET A 213 8.70 14.57 -6.03
C MET A 213 10.03 13.95 -5.54
N GLN A 214 10.79 14.68 -4.72
CA GLN A 214 11.91 14.06 -4.00
C GLN A 214 11.38 13.33 -2.76
N TYR A 215 11.82 12.09 -2.56
CA TYR A 215 11.55 11.30 -1.36
C TYR A 215 12.87 11.08 -0.65
N ASP A 216 13.42 12.17 -0.11
CA ASP A 216 14.67 12.15 0.64
C ASP A 216 14.41 11.48 1.99
N SER A 217 14.86 10.23 2.15
CA SER A 217 14.73 9.48 3.39
C SER A 217 15.44 10.21 4.54
N ALA A 218 14.70 10.51 5.60
CA ALA A 218 15.28 11.19 6.77
C ALA A 218 16.33 10.30 7.47
N GLU A 219 17.34 10.94 8.08
CA GLU A 219 18.52 10.24 8.59
C GLU A 219 18.18 9.21 9.68
N ALA A 220 18.55 7.95 9.47
CA ALA A 220 18.39 6.88 10.43
C ALA A 220 19.26 7.12 11.67
N LYS A 221 18.61 7.56 12.76
CA LYS A 221 19.26 7.90 14.03
C LYS A 221 19.82 6.65 14.72
N ALA A 222 21.11 6.40 14.53
CA ALA A 222 21.80 5.26 15.13
C ALA A 222 21.69 5.26 16.66
N LEU A 223 21.12 4.19 17.23
CA LEU A 223 21.12 3.96 18.67
C LEU A 223 22.56 3.74 19.15
N ALA A 224 22.96 4.43 20.22
CA ALA A 224 24.31 4.30 20.81
C ALA A 224 24.53 2.98 21.58
N ARG A 225 23.71 1.95 21.32
CA ARG A 225 23.74 0.64 21.97
C ARG A 225 23.28 -0.45 21.01
N GLU A 226 23.82 -1.64 21.18
CA GLU A 226 23.40 -2.82 20.43
C GLU A 226 22.06 -3.36 20.98
N VAL A 227 21.16 -3.77 20.08
CA VAL A 227 19.87 -4.39 20.41
C VAL A 227 19.80 -5.73 19.70
N THR A 228 19.64 -6.82 20.44
CA THR A 228 19.67 -8.19 19.89
C THR A 228 18.30 -8.87 20.00
N SER A 229 18.04 -9.85 19.12
CA SER A 229 16.76 -10.55 19.03
C SER A 229 16.35 -11.21 20.35
N LEU A 230 17.30 -11.87 21.03
CA LEU A 230 17.10 -12.46 22.37
C LEU A 230 16.59 -11.43 23.38
N VAL A 231 17.20 -10.25 23.38
CA VAL A 231 16.92 -9.16 24.31
C VAL A 231 15.52 -8.56 24.09
N ILE A 232 15.05 -8.50 22.84
CA ILE A 232 13.65 -8.15 22.51
C ILE A 232 12.71 -9.27 23.00
N ILE A 233 13.02 -10.54 22.71
CA ILE A 233 12.19 -11.70 23.10
C ILE A 233 12.00 -11.76 24.61
N TYR A 234 13.06 -11.61 25.41
CA TYR A 234 12.97 -11.55 26.87
C TYR A 234 12.10 -10.38 27.36
N THR A 235 12.22 -9.21 26.72
CA THR A 235 11.41 -8.03 27.08
C THR A 235 9.93 -8.23 26.80
N VAL A 236 9.60 -8.76 25.62
CA VAL A 236 8.23 -9.13 25.22
C VAL A 236 7.67 -10.22 26.13
N GLN A 237 8.44 -11.27 26.40
CA GLN A 237 8.02 -12.37 27.28
C GLN A 237 7.74 -11.88 28.71
N MET A 238 8.56 -10.97 29.27
CA MET A 238 8.27 -10.35 30.56
C MET A 238 7.02 -9.46 30.53
N LEU A 239 6.79 -8.69 29.46
CA LEU A 239 5.60 -7.83 29.32
C LEU A 239 4.28 -8.61 29.28
N PHE A 240 4.28 -9.82 28.72
CA PHE A 240 3.12 -10.72 28.68
C PHE A 240 3.07 -11.75 29.82
N SER A 241 4.05 -11.73 30.75
CA SER A 241 4.05 -12.61 31.93
C SER A 241 3.31 -11.95 33.09
N ASN A 242 2.22 -12.57 33.57
CA ASN A 242 1.37 -12.06 34.67
C ASN A 242 2.08 -11.90 36.04
N GLU A 243 3.37 -12.23 36.16
CA GLU A 243 4.13 -12.14 37.41
C GLU A 243 4.48 -10.68 37.80
N PHE A 244 4.54 -9.76 36.82
CA PHE A 244 4.69 -8.33 37.08
C PHE A 244 3.53 -7.54 36.47
N SER A 245 2.72 -6.90 37.31
CA SER A 245 1.70 -5.99 36.80
C SER A 245 2.35 -4.79 36.10
N PHE A 246 1.78 -4.36 34.98
CA PHE A 246 2.25 -3.22 34.19
C PHE A 246 2.45 -1.96 35.05
N TYR A 247 1.55 -1.77 36.04
CA TYR A 247 1.64 -0.74 37.07
C TYR A 247 2.91 -0.84 37.94
N ASN A 248 3.29 -2.04 38.39
CA ASN A 248 4.50 -2.23 39.20
C ASN A 248 5.78 -1.96 38.39
N ILE A 249 5.81 -2.29 37.10
CA ILE A 249 6.97 -2.03 36.23
C ILE A 249 7.13 -0.53 35.97
N ILE A 250 6.04 0.16 35.59
CA ILE A 250 6.04 1.63 35.42
C ILE A 250 6.41 2.33 36.72
N LYS A 251 5.87 1.86 37.86
CA LYS A 251 6.21 2.38 39.18
C LYS A 251 7.70 2.19 39.48
N LEU A 252 8.28 1.01 39.19
CA LEU A 252 9.72 0.79 39.35
C LEU A 252 10.54 1.76 38.50
N ALA A 253 10.17 1.95 37.22
CA ALA A 253 10.88 2.86 36.31
C ALA A 253 10.84 4.33 36.79
N LEU A 254 9.69 4.78 37.33
CA LEU A 254 9.53 6.13 37.89
C LEU A 254 10.25 6.30 39.23
N GLU A 255 10.18 5.32 40.14
CA GLU A 255 10.84 5.36 41.45
C GLU A 255 12.37 5.16 41.36
N ALA A 256 12.86 4.48 40.31
CA ALA A 256 14.29 4.22 40.07
C ALA A 256 15.10 5.43 39.58
N GLY A 257 14.44 6.55 39.25
CA GLY A 257 14.97 7.71 38.51
C GLY A 257 16.43 8.06 38.82
N LEU A 258 17.32 7.76 37.85
CA LEU A 258 18.78 7.99 37.87
C LEU A 258 19.59 7.39 39.05
N LYS A 259 18.96 6.85 40.10
CA LYS A 259 19.66 6.30 41.28
C LYS A 259 19.88 4.79 41.24
N CYS A 260 18.93 4.02 40.72
CA CYS A 260 19.15 2.57 40.51
C CYS A 260 20.24 2.29 39.45
N PHE A 261 20.52 3.29 38.60
CA PHE A 261 21.55 3.29 37.57
C PHE A 261 22.94 2.85 38.06
N LYS A 262 23.25 3.04 39.36
CA LYS A 262 24.55 2.68 39.94
C LYS A 262 24.60 1.32 40.64
N LEU A 263 23.45 0.74 40.99
CA LEU A 263 23.36 -0.57 41.66
C LEU A 263 23.10 -1.71 40.66
N ALA A 264 22.29 -1.47 39.62
CA ALA A 264 22.02 -2.48 38.60
C ALA A 264 23.26 -2.86 37.75
N MET A 265 24.27 -1.98 37.70
CA MET A 265 25.53 -2.24 37.01
C MET A 265 26.46 -3.26 37.69
N GLU A 266 26.27 -3.56 38.99
CA GLU A 266 27.21 -4.41 39.73
C GLU A 266 26.82 -5.90 39.74
N GLU A 267 25.55 -6.27 39.46
CA GLU A 267 25.12 -7.68 39.49
C GLU A 267 24.29 -8.20 38.29
N ASN A 268 23.62 -7.39 37.45
CA ASN A 268 22.83 -7.98 36.35
C ASN A 268 22.61 -7.10 35.09
N HIS A 269 23.38 -7.36 34.04
CA HIS A 269 23.27 -6.70 32.73
C HIS A 269 21.87 -6.81 32.10
N ALA A 270 21.18 -7.94 32.27
CA ALA A 270 19.88 -8.18 31.62
C ALA A 270 18.80 -7.19 32.09
N THR A 271 18.77 -6.88 33.39
CA THR A 271 17.79 -5.96 33.98
C THR A 271 17.99 -4.52 33.50
N VAL A 272 19.25 -4.08 33.30
CA VAL A 272 19.57 -2.76 32.75
C VAL A 272 19.03 -2.62 31.32
N ILE A 273 19.27 -3.65 30.48
CA ILE A 273 18.84 -3.67 29.08
C ILE A 273 17.30 -3.68 28.97
N PHE A 274 16.62 -4.46 29.82
CA PHE A 274 15.14 -4.52 29.86
C PHE A 274 14.50 -3.15 30.11
N VAL A 275 14.96 -2.41 31.14
CA VAL A 275 14.42 -1.08 31.47
C VAL A 275 14.60 -0.10 30.30
N PHE A 276 15.74 -0.18 29.61
CA PHE A 276 16.02 0.67 28.46
C PHE A 276 15.10 0.40 27.26
N ILE A 277 14.78 -0.86 26.97
CA ILE A 277 13.88 -1.20 25.84
C ILE A 277 12.42 -0.93 26.18
N LEU A 278 12.04 -1.09 27.45
CA LEU A 278 10.72 -0.64 27.90
C LEU A 278 10.55 0.87 27.68
N GLN A 279 11.58 1.66 27.94
CA GLN A 279 11.55 3.10 27.64
C GLN A 279 11.43 3.35 26.14
N ASP A 280 12.22 2.69 25.28
CA ASP A 280 12.10 2.83 23.82
C ASP A 280 10.69 2.49 23.31
N ILE A 281 10.07 1.44 23.85
CA ILE A 281 8.70 1.02 23.51
C ILE A 281 7.68 2.09 23.95
N ILE A 282 7.78 2.60 25.17
CA ILE A 282 6.90 3.67 25.69
C ILE A 282 7.08 4.96 24.87
N ASP A 283 8.32 5.34 24.56
CA ASP A 283 8.66 6.49 23.73
C ASP A 283 8.09 6.33 22.31
N PHE A 284 8.28 5.17 21.67
CA PHE A 284 7.77 4.86 20.34
C PHE A 284 6.25 4.96 20.29
N PHE A 285 5.53 4.27 21.19
CA PHE A 285 4.07 4.34 21.23
C PHE A 285 3.57 5.76 21.51
N THR A 286 4.20 6.47 22.45
CA THR A 286 3.80 7.85 22.80
C THR A 286 4.01 8.82 21.62
N LYS A 287 5.14 8.72 20.92
CA LYS A 287 5.44 9.55 19.74
C LYS A 287 4.52 9.19 18.57
N ASN A 288 4.28 7.90 18.33
CA ASN A 288 3.39 7.45 17.26
C ASN A 288 1.94 7.92 17.50
N MET A 289 1.39 7.77 18.71
CA MET A 289 0.04 8.23 19.07
C MET A 289 -0.19 9.74 18.89
N VAL A 290 0.88 10.56 18.86
CA VAL A 290 0.81 12.01 18.60
C VAL A 290 1.04 12.33 17.11
N ASN A 291 1.88 11.53 16.44
CA ASN A 291 2.38 11.83 15.09
C ASN A 291 1.69 11.06 13.96
N GLU A 292 0.83 10.07 14.23
CA GLU A 292 0.06 9.28 13.23
C GLU A 292 -1.01 10.12 12.49
N ASN A 293 -0.55 11.09 11.70
CA ASN A 293 -1.38 12.07 11.00
C ASN A 293 -1.56 11.78 9.51
N LEU A 294 -0.89 10.74 8.96
CA LEU A 294 -0.92 10.41 7.53
C LEU A 294 -2.35 10.26 6.98
N GLY A 295 -3.24 9.59 7.72
CA GLY A 295 -4.65 9.45 7.32
C GLY A 295 -5.40 10.79 7.30
N ALA A 296 -5.07 11.72 8.20
CA ALA A 296 -5.65 13.06 8.21
C ALA A 296 -5.11 13.92 7.04
N ILE A 297 -3.81 13.83 6.75
CA ILE A 297 -3.16 14.53 5.64
C ILE A 297 -3.73 14.06 4.29
N CYS A 298 -3.83 12.74 4.06
CA CYS A 298 -4.43 12.17 2.84
C CYS A 298 -5.90 12.59 2.65
N ASN A 299 -6.68 12.65 3.73
CA ASN A 299 -8.08 13.12 3.67
C ASN A 299 -8.16 14.63 3.40
N ALA A 300 -7.29 15.43 4.03
CA ALA A 300 -7.22 16.87 3.79
C ALA A 300 -6.85 17.17 2.34
N HIS A 301 -5.85 16.49 1.79
CA HIS A 301 -5.42 16.63 0.39
C HIS A 301 -6.59 16.46 -0.59
N VAL A 302 -7.35 15.37 -0.46
CA VAL A 302 -8.52 15.10 -1.30
C VAL A 302 -9.59 16.20 -1.13
N VAL A 303 -9.84 16.68 0.09
CA VAL A 303 -10.80 17.76 0.35
C VAL A 303 -10.33 19.13 -0.18
N HIS A 304 -9.03 19.39 -0.26
CA HIS A 304 -8.47 20.59 -0.87
C HIS A 304 -8.51 20.52 -2.39
N ALA A 305 -8.12 19.39 -2.99
CA ALA A 305 -8.17 19.18 -4.43
C ALA A 305 -9.62 19.25 -4.96
N ASP A 306 -10.59 18.63 -4.27
CA ASP A 306 -12.02 18.70 -4.62
C ASP A 306 -12.63 20.12 -4.51
N ARG A 307 -11.88 21.11 -3.98
CA ARG A 307 -12.30 22.51 -3.81
C ARG A 307 -11.53 23.50 -4.69
N SER A 308 -10.38 23.12 -5.25
CA SER A 308 -9.56 24.01 -6.06
C SER A 308 -9.85 23.83 -7.55
N GLU A 309 -9.84 24.93 -8.29
CA GLU A 309 -9.90 24.91 -9.77
C GLU A 309 -8.65 24.23 -10.38
N TYR A 310 -7.58 24.05 -9.60
CA TYR A 310 -6.35 23.36 -10.00
C TYR A 310 -6.28 21.89 -9.54
N GLY A 311 -7.27 21.39 -8.79
CA GLY A 311 -7.25 20.02 -8.26
C GLY A 311 -6.00 19.72 -7.43
N ALA A 312 -5.35 18.59 -7.69
CA ALA A 312 -4.10 18.19 -7.03
C ALA A 312 -2.85 19.01 -7.44
N LEU A 313 -2.96 19.94 -8.39
CA LEU A 313 -1.89 20.90 -8.75
C LEU A 313 -1.92 22.18 -7.89
N ASP A 314 -2.88 22.30 -6.97
CA ASP A 314 -2.97 23.41 -6.01
C ASP A 314 -1.78 23.40 -5.03
N GLU A 315 -1.26 24.58 -4.69
CA GLU A 315 -0.11 24.75 -3.78
C GLU A 315 -0.33 24.07 -2.42
N ALA A 316 -1.56 24.10 -1.89
CA ALA A 316 -1.89 23.41 -0.64
C ALA A 316 -1.93 21.88 -0.79
N CYS A 317 -2.21 21.36 -1.99
CA CYS A 317 -2.14 19.92 -2.26
C CYS A 317 -0.68 19.45 -2.35
N LEU A 318 0.20 20.22 -2.99
CA LEU A 318 1.63 19.93 -3.08
C LEU A 318 2.29 19.90 -1.68
N ASP A 319 2.04 20.92 -0.84
CA ASP A 319 2.49 20.96 0.56
C ASP A 319 1.94 19.78 1.40
N LEU A 320 0.69 19.38 1.18
CA LEU A 320 0.11 18.19 1.84
C LEU A 320 0.75 16.87 1.35
N ALA A 321 1.22 16.79 0.10
CA ALA A 321 1.92 15.62 -0.42
C ALA A 321 3.34 15.48 0.17
N GLU A 322 4.11 16.57 0.28
CA GLU A 322 5.41 16.59 0.96
C GLU A 322 5.29 16.18 2.44
N ARG A 323 4.28 16.69 3.14
CA ARG A 323 3.96 16.29 4.53
C ARG A 323 3.58 14.81 4.63
N ALA A 324 2.86 14.26 3.65
CA ALA A 324 2.47 12.86 3.64
C ALA A 324 3.67 11.93 3.45
N ALA A 325 4.59 12.25 2.52
CA ALA A 325 5.84 11.51 2.36
C ALA A 325 6.65 11.49 3.67
N THR A 326 6.81 12.65 4.30
CA THR A 326 7.46 12.80 5.61
C THR A 326 6.78 11.94 6.70
N ALA A 327 5.44 11.87 6.70
CA ALA A 327 4.67 11.07 7.66
C ALA A 327 4.73 9.55 7.41
N VAL A 328 5.00 9.10 6.18
CA VAL A 328 5.25 7.68 5.88
C VAL A 328 6.59 7.25 6.46
N ASP A 329 7.66 8.00 6.19
CA ASP A 329 9.01 7.62 6.64
C ASP A 329 9.19 7.76 8.16
N PHE A 330 8.44 8.63 8.84
CA PHE A 330 8.41 8.69 10.31
C PHE A 330 8.11 7.32 10.95
N LEU A 331 7.21 6.53 10.35
CA LEU A 331 6.86 5.17 10.82
C LEU A 331 8.00 4.17 10.57
N LYS A 332 8.73 4.30 9.45
CA LYS A 332 9.91 3.45 9.14
C LYS A 332 11.11 3.77 10.05
N LEU A 333 11.27 5.03 10.46
CA LEU A 333 12.47 5.54 11.14
C LEU A 333 12.36 5.61 12.67
N ALA A 334 11.14 5.61 13.23
CA ALA A 334 10.88 5.78 14.66
C ALA A 334 11.54 7.03 15.29
N SER A 335 11.83 8.04 14.46
CA SER A 335 12.84 9.04 14.74
C SER A 335 12.28 10.27 15.46
N LEU A 336 12.45 10.30 16.80
CA LEU A 336 12.76 11.52 17.56
C LEU A 336 13.42 11.18 18.90
#